data_AF-A0A534RSP6-F1
#
_entry.id   AF-A0A534RSP6-F1
#
_cell.length_a   1.000
_cell.length_b   1.000
_cell.length_c   1.000
_cell.angle_alpha   90.00
_cell.angle_beta   90.00
_cell.angle_gamma   90.00
#
_symmetry.space_group_name_H-M   'P 1'
#
loop_
_entity.id
_entity.type
_entity.pdbx_description
1 polymer ?
#
loop_
_entity_poly.entity_id
_entity_poly.type
_entity_poly.pdbx_seq_one_letter_code
_entity_poly.pdbx_strand_id
1 'polypeptide(L)' 'RHQRLADNNEDVVTPKDMLGELCADNQHLTRSFRSTHEVCDRHHDVATASLIENWIDETERRTWFLAEILQDS' A
#
# COMPACT_ATOMS: atom_id res chain seq x y z
N ARG A 1 -20.21 1.34 -2.09
CA ARG A 1 -18.86 1.00 -2.59
C ARG A 1 -17.88 1.21 -1.44
N HIS A 2 -17.18 0.18 -0.96
CA HIS A 2 -16.18 0.29 0.14
C HIS A 2 -14.76 0.36 -0.45
N GLN A 3 -14.48 1.39 -1.23
CA GLN A 3 -13.18 1.57 -1.85
C GLN A 3 -12.44 2.70 -1.12
N ARG A 4 -11.20 2.43 -0.70
CA ARG A 4 -10.36 3.39 0.04
C ARG A 4 -9.27 4.04 -0.81
N LEU A 5 -9.02 3.48 -1.99
CA LEU A 5 -8.13 4.01 -3.03
C LEU A 5 -8.98 4.63 -4.14
N ALA A 6 -8.53 5.73 -4.73
CA ALA A 6 -9.24 6.33 -5.86
C ALA A 6 -8.85 5.58 -7.14
N ASP A 7 -9.83 5.33 -8.02
CA ASP A 7 -9.52 4.89 -9.38
C ASP A 7 -8.95 6.07 -10.15
N ASN A 8 -7.80 5.91 -10.79
CA ASN A 8 -7.37 6.83 -11.83
C ASN A 8 -8.15 6.50 -13.13
N ASN A 9 -8.93 7.47 -13.61
CA ASN A 9 -9.73 7.36 -14.85
C ASN A 9 -9.24 8.35 -15.93
N GLU A 10 -8.02 8.86 -15.82
CA GLU A 10 -7.45 9.74 -16.82
C GLU A 10 -7.11 8.95 -18.10
N ASP A 11 -7.44 9.55 -19.25
CA ASP A 11 -7.20 8.91 -20.56
C ASP A 11 -5.70 8.74 -20.88
N VAL A 12 -4.85 9.62 -20.34
CA VAL A 12 -3.40 9.61 -20.52
C VAL A 12 -2.72 10.05 -19.23
N VAL A 13 -1.86 9.18 -18.69
CA VAL A 13 -1.05 9.45 -17.50
C VAL A 13 0.42 9.24 -17.87
N THR A 14 1.33 10.11 -17.42
CA THR A 14 2.75 9.91 -17.70
C THR A 14 3.30 8.73 -16.90
N PRO A 15 4.35 8.04 -17.36
CA PRO A 15 4.95 6.96 -16.58
C PRO A 15 5.38 7.40 -15.17
N LYS A 16 5.86 8.64 -15.03
CA LYS A 16 6.27 9.19 -13.73
C LYS A 16 5.07 9.37 -12.80
N ASP A 17 3.97 9.90 -13.31
CA ASP A 17 2.74 10.09 -12.53
C ASP A 17 2.11 8.74 -12.15
N MET A 18 2.08 7.76 -13.07
CA MET A 18 1.60 6.40 -12.78
C MET A 18 2.39 5.76 -11.61
N LEU A 19 3.72 5.88 -11.63
CA LEU A 19 4.58 5.34 -10.56
C LEU A 19 4.44 6.11 -9.26
N GLY A 20 4.25 7.43 -9.34
CA GLY A 20 3.98 8.31 -8.19
C GLY A 20 2.69 7.92 -7.47
N GLU A 21 1.61 7.76 -8.24
CA GLU A 21 0.31 7.30 -7.72
C GLU A 21 0.42 5.90 -7.13
N LEU A 22 1.04 4.95 -7.85
CA LEU A 22 1.23 3.59 -7.36
C LEU A 22 2.02 3.56 -6.04
N CYS A 23 3.01 4.44 -5.89
CA CYS A 23 3.77 4.59 -4.65
C CYS A 23 2.87 5.10 -3.50
N ALA A 24 2.08 6.14 -3.75
CA ALA A 24 1.14 6.69 -2.78
C ALA A 24 0.07 5.67 -2.35
N ASP A 25 -0.42 4.86 -3.29
CA ASP A 25 -1.39 3.79 -3.04
C ASP A 25 -0.80 2.66 -2.19
N ASN A 26 0.45 2.25 -2.46
CA ASN A 26 1.13 1.27 -1.61
C ASN A 26 1.30 1.78 -0.17
N GLN A 27 1.64 3.06 0.01
CA GLN A 27 1.69 3.66 1.36
C GLN A 27 0.31 3.67 2.04
N HIS A 28 -0.77 3.90 1.29
CA HIS A 28 -2.13 3.81 1.84
C HIS A 28 -2.50 2.38 2.24
N LEU A 29 -2.10 1.39 1.44
CA LEU A 29 -2.28 -0.03 1.78
C LEU A 29 -1.52 -0.39 3.05
N THR A 30 -0.25 -0.01 3.19
CA THR A 30 0.54 -0.24 4.41
C THR A 30 -0.17 0.34 5.65
N ARG A 31 -0.67 1.58 5.59
CA ARG A 31 -1.42 2.19 6.69
C ARG A 31 -2.71 1.42 7.02
N SER A 32 -3.40 0.94 5.99
CA SER A 32 -4.62 0.16 6.16
C SER A 32 -4.34 -1.19 6.81
N PHE A 33 -3.27 -1.87 6.37
CA PHE A 33 -2.86 -3.15 6.96
C PHE A 33 -2.41 -3.00 8.41
N ARG A 34 -1.63 -1.97 8.75
CA ARG A 34 -1.28 -1.68 10.15
C ARG A 34 -2.51 -1.43 11.03
N SER A 35 -3.49 -0.68 10.53
CA SER A 35 -4.75 -0.48 11.25
C SER A 35 -5.55 -1.78 11.45
N THR A 36 -5.56 -2.67 10.46
CA THR A 36 -6.20 -3.99 10.59
C THR A 36 -5.42 -4.90 11.55
N HIS A 37 -4.09 -4.85 11.50
CA HIS A 37 -3.21 -5.60 12.42
C HIS A 37 -3.49 -5.22 13.87
N GLU A 38 -3.63 -3.92 14.18
CA GLU A 38 -4.04 -3.44 15.50
C GLU A 38 -5.41 -3.98 15.95
N VAL A 39 -6.36 -4.18 15.01
CA VAL A 39 -7.65 -4.81 15.32
C VAL A 39 -7.45 -6.28 15.67
N CYS A 40 -6.66 -7.02 14.89
CA CYS A 40 -6.35 -8.42 15.17
C CYS A 40 -5.67 -8.59 16.52
N ASP A 41 -4.70 -7.74 16.85
CA ASP A 41 -3.98 -7.74 18.13
C ASP A 41 -4.94 -7.55 19.31
N ARG A 42 -5.84 -6.55 19.24
CA ARG A 42 -6.87 -6.34 20.28
C ARG A 42 -7.79 -7.54 20.51
N HIS A 43 -8.01 -8.35 19.48
CA HIS A 43 -8.86 -9.54 19.54
C HIS A 43 -8.08 -10.85 19.70
N HIS A 44 -6.74 -10.79 19.86
CA HIS A 44 -5.85 -11.94 19.92
C HIS A 44 -5.98 -12.88 18.69
N ASP A 45 -6.32 -12.33 17.53
CA ASP A 45 -6.39 -13.06 16.26
C ASP A 45 -5.01 -13.16 15.61
N VAL A 46 -4.20 -14.06 16.15
CA VAL A 46 -2.81 -14.26 15.70
C VAL A 46 -2.75 -14.76 14.26
N ALA A 47 -3.70 -15.61 13.84
CA ALA A 47 -3.68 -16.21 12.52
C ALA A 47 -3.85 -15.14 11.43
N THR A 48 -4.81 -14.23 11.59
CA THR A 48 -5.00 -13.13 10.63
C THR A 48 -3.90 -12.08 10.74
N ALA A 49 -3.42 -11.76 11.94
CA ALA A 49 -2.29 -10.83 12.12
C ALA A 49 -1.05 -11.29 11.33
N SER A 50 -0.66 -12.57 11.44
CA SER A 50 0.50 -13.11 10.72
C SER A 50 0.33 -13.08 9.20
N LEU A 51 -0.89 -13.23 8.67
CA LEU A 51 -1.14 -13.05 7.24
C LEU A 51 -0.96 -11.59 6.82
N ILE A 52 -1.45 -10.65 7.61
CA ILE A 52 -1.36 -9.21 7.34
C ILE A 52 0.09 -8.73 7.38
N GLU A 53 0.93 -9.25 8.26
CA GLU A 53 2.36 -8.89 8.36
C GLU A 53 3.10 -9.10 7.04
N ASN A 54 2.84 -10.20 6.33
CA ASN A 54 3.44 -10.44 5.01
C ASN A 54 3.07 -9.32 4.01
N TRP A 55 1.81 -8.86 4.04
CA TRP A 55 1.37 -7.77 3.16
C TRP A 55 1.92 -6.40 3.57
N ILE A 56 2.14 -6.17 4.86
CA ILE A 56 2.85 -4.98 5.35
C ILE A 56 4.26 -4.96 4.76
N ASP A 57 5.03 -6.02 4.92
CA ASP A 57 6.40 -6.13 4.42
C ASP A 57 6.47 -5.94 2.90
N GLU A 58 5.55 -6.57 2.16
CA GLU A 58 5.51 -6.43 0.71
C GLU A 58 5.17 -5.02 0.25
N THR A 59 4.20 -4.34 0.89
CA THR A 59 3.81 -2.97 0.53
C THR A 59 4.88 -1.95 0.87
N GLU A 60 5.60 -2.15 1.98
CA GLU A 60 6.76 -1.34 2.34
C GLU A 60 7.91 -1.52 1.34
N ARG A 61 8.22 -2.76 0.96
CA ARG A 61 9.24 -3.05 -0.06
C ARG A 61 8.90 -2.42 -1.41
N ARG A 62 7.64 -2.52 -1.86
CA ARG A 62 7.16 -1.87 -3.10
C ARG A 62 7.29 -0.35 -3.02
N THR A 63 6.89 0.24 -1.89
CA THR A 63 7.03 1.68 -1.64
C THR A 63 8.48 2.12 -1.77
N TRP A 64 9.41 1.38 -1.15
CA TRP A 64 10.83 1.68 -1.26
C TRP A 64 11.33 1.62 -2.71
N PHE A 65 11.09 0.51 -3.43
CA PHE A 65 11.52 0.39 -4.84
C PHE A 65 10.95 1.50 -5.73
N LEU A 66 9.66 1.81 -5.59
CA LEU A 66 9.01 2.87 -6.39
C LEU A 66 9.58 4.25 -6.05
N ALA A 67 9.87 4.51 -4.77
CA ALA A 67 10.50 5.75 -4.36
C ALA A 67 11.91 5.90 -4.95
N GLU A 68 12.72 4.84 -4.95
CA GLU A 68 14.06 4.86 -5.55
C GLU A 68 13.99 5.10 -7.08
N ILE A 69 13.08 4.41 -7.79
CA ILE A 69 12.87 4.62 -9.23
C ILE A 69 12.48 6.07 -9.54
N LEU A 70 11.63 6.67 -8.70
CA LEU A 70 11.18 8.06 -8.87
C LEU A 70 12.25 9.10 -8.52
N GLN A 71 13.23 8.75 -7.69
CA GLN A 71 14.38 9.60 -7.38
C GLN A 71 15.41 9.61 -8.51
N ASP A 72 15.57 8.49 -9.22
CA ASP A 72 16.53 8.33 -10.32
C ASP A 72 16.01 8.80 -11.71
N SER A 73 14.78 9.36 -11.78
CA SER A 73 14.07 9.68 -13.03
C SER A 73 13.76 11.15 -13.31
#